data_AF-A0A9E5FQF9-F1
#
_entry.id   AF-A0A9E5FQF9-F1
#
_cell.length_a   1.000
_cell.length_b   1.000
_cell.length_c   1.000
_cell.angle_alpha   90.00
_cell.angle_beta   90.00
_cell.angle_gamma   90.00
#
_symmetry.space_group_name_H-M   'P 1'
#
loop_
_entity.id
_entity.type
_entity.pdbx_description
1 polymer ?
#
loop_
_entity_poly.entity_id
_entity_poly.type
_entity_poly.pdbx_seq_one_letter_code
_entity_poly.pdbx_strand_id
1 'polypeptide(L)'
;MTAPDSNAQPVADPKAYPRDLVGYGQDVPHALWPRGARIAVQFVLNYEEGAENNVLHGDPTSEQFLSEIVGAAAYEARHMSMESIYEYGSRAGVWRLLREFDKRGWPLTVFGVSMALQRHPELTKAFVKLGHEIACHGWRWIHYQHMDEAMERKHLHKGLQVIQELTGQMPLGWYTGRDSPNTRRLVVEHGGLEYDADYYGDDLPFWTEVQTSSGEVKPHLVVPYTLDTNDMRFATPQGFNTGDHFFDYLKDSFDVLYAEGDPKGLDRPKMLSVGMHCRLLGRPGRFRGLQKFLDYVQSHEQVWVCRRIDIARHWKQTHPFSRTPKFSISEVNTWTESELVRHLGAVFESSPWVAKNVASCRPFDSVAGLHSAMVAAIEAAGQQAQLELIRAHPELAGKAAIRGELTEESTREQAGAGLSLCSPQEFEVLHRLNSAYNAKFGFPFIVAVRGHTRHSIMTLFEQRLHNSPDAERQECLNQIYKIGRFRLDDLVADRH
;
A
#
# COMPACT_ATOMS: atom_id res chain seq x y z
N MET A 1 43.96 2.91 -37.84
CA MET A 1 42.85 3.58 -37.12
C MET A 1 41.67 2.65 -37.20
N THR A 2 41.45 1.85 -36.16
CA THR A 2 40.28 0.97 -36.03
C THR A 2 39.04 1.84 -35.80
N ALA A 3 37.99 1.61 -36.58
CA ALA A 3 36.71 2.29 -36.41
C ALA A 3 36.17 2.06 -34.99
N PRO A 4 35.57 3.08 -34.33
CA PRO A 4 34.93 2.87 -33.04
C PRO A 4 33.77 1.90 -33.21
N ASP A 5 33.73 0.91 -32.32
CA ASP A 5 32.73 -0.15 -32.26
C ASP A 5 31.34 0.45 -32.01
N SER A 6 30.48 0.46 -33.04
CA SER A 6 29.15 1.08 -33.03
C SER A 6 28.12 0.31 -32.19
N ASN A 7 28.54 -0.75 -31.49
CA ASN A 7 27.72 -1.63 -30.67
C ASN A 7 27.91 -1.45 -29.15
N ALA A 8 28.67 -0.44 -28.71
CA ALA A 8 28.73 -0.10 -27.30
C ALA A 8 27.37 0.49 -26.86
N GLN A 9 26.47 -0.37 -26.37
CA GLN A 9 25.28 0.10 -25.66
C GLN A 9 25.75 0.91 -24.44
N PRO A 10 25.26 2.14 -24.24
CA PRO A 10 25.58 2.89 -23.05
C PRO A 10 25.13 2.07 -21.83
N VAL A 11 26.09 1.68 -20.99
CA VAL A 11 25.77 1.14 -19.66
C VAL A 11 25.04 2.26 -18.93
N ALA A 12 23.73 2.13 -18.79
CA ALA A 12 22.94 3.07 -18.02
C ALA A 12 23.58 3.21 -16.64
N ASP A 13 23.70 4.45 -16.14
CA ASP A 13 24.09 4.69 -14.76
C ASP A 13 23.24 3.77 -13.88
N PRO A 14 23.85 2.87 -13.07
CA PRO A 14 23.10 1.97 -12.20
C PRO A 14 22.09 2.72 -11.32
N LYS A 15 22.33 4.00 -11.01
CA LYS A 15 21.41 4.86 -10.26
C LYS A 15 20.20 5.37 -11.06
N ALA A 16 20.22 5.28 -12.39
CA ALA A 16 19.15 5.72 -13.28
C ALA A 16 18.22 4.57 -13.73
N TYR A 17 18.46 3.34 -13.26
CA TYR A 17 17.68 2.16 -13.67
C TYR A 17 16.34 2.09 -12.91
N PRO A 18 15.18 2.21 -13.58
CA PRO A 18 13.89 2.41 -12.93
C PRO A 18 13.23 1.12 -12.45
N ARG A 19 14.00 0.03 -12.29
CA ARG A 19 13.51 -1.28 -11.85
C ARG A 19 14.31 -1.72 -10.64
N ASP A 20 13.60 -1.93 -9.53
CA ASP A 20 14.16 -2.61 -8.39
C ASP A 20 14.19 -4.13 -8.68
N LEU A 21 15.38 -4.67 -8.90
CA LEU A 21 15.61 -6.11 -9.06
C LEU A 21 16.04 -6.78 -7.76
N VAL A 22 16.34 -5.98 -6.73
CA VAL A 22 16.83 -6.48 -5.45
C VAL A 22 15.66 -6.77 -4.53
N GLY A 23 14.69 -5.85 -4.46
CA GLY A 23 13.57 -5.93 -3.53
C GLY A 23 14.09 -6.07 -2.11
N TYR A 24 13.58 -7.06 -1.38
CA TYR A 24 14.06 -7.37 -0.03
C TYR A 24 15.42 -8.09 0.01
N GLY A 25 15.88 -8.67 -1.11
CA GLY A 25 17.06 -9.52 -1.13
C GLY A 25 16.91 -10.75 -0.23
N GLN A 26 18.00 -11.15 0.43
CA GLN A 26 18.02 -12.31 1.32
C GLN A 26 17.24 -12.07 2.64
N ASP A 27 17.17 -10.82 3.09
CA ASP A 27 16.66 -10.45 4.41
C ASP A 27 15.24 -9.90 4.32
N VAL A 28 14.30 -10.80 4.04
CA VAL A 28 12.86 -10.45 3.97
C VAL A 28 12.30 -10.09 5.35
N PRO A 29 11.45 -9.05 5.46
CA PRO A 29 10.83 -8.68 6.72
C PRO A 29 9.88 -9.80 7.19
N HIS A 30 9.85 -10.03 8.50
CA HIS A 30 8.83 -10.91 9.08
C HIS A 30 7.48 -10.21 9.01
N ALA A 31 6.51 -10.78 8.29
CA ALA A 31 5.21 -10.14 8.01
C ALA A 31 4.33 -9.90 9.25
N LEU A 32 4.55 -10.65 10.33
CA LEU A 32 3.84 -10.56 11.62
C LEU A 32 2.32 -10.67 11.43
N TRP A 33 1.87 -11.58 10.57
CA TRP A 33 0.45 -11.73 10.26
C TRP A 33 -0.39 -11.96 11.52
N PRO A 34 -1.65 -11.47 11.54
CA PRO A 34 -2.53 -11.59 12.68
C PRO A 34 -2.62 -13.01 13.23
N ARG A 35 -2.59 -13.13 14.57
CA ARG A 35 -2.67 -14.41 15.31
C ARG A 35 -1.50 -15.37 15.01
N GLY A 36 -0.34 -14.84 14.60
CA GLY A 36 0.84 -15.64 14.31
C GLY A 36 0.64 -16.56 13.11
N ALA A 37 -0.09 -16.08 12.10
CA ALA A 37 -0.33 -16.88 10.90
C ALA A 37 0.98 -17.10 10.13
N ARG A 38 1.20 -18.35 9.71
CA ARG A 38 2.36 -18.77 8.92
C ARG A 38 2.25 -18.35 7.46
N ILE A 39 1.03 -18.14 6.99
CA ILE A 39 0.72 -17.69 5.63
C ILE A 39 -0.57 -16.86 5.63
N ALA A 40 -0.59 -15.81 4.82
CA ALA A 40 -1.80 -15.08 4.47
C ALA A 40 -2.31 -15.57 3.10
N VAL A 41 -3.52 -16.12 3.01
CA VAL A 41 -4.10 -16.58 1.75
C VAL A 41 -5.17 -15.60 1.29
N GLN A 42 -4.97 -15.02 0.11
CA GLN A 42 -5.78 -13.92 -0.42
C GLN A 42 -6.45 -14.37 -1.73
N PHE A 43 -7.74 -14.68 -1.68
CA PHE A 43 -8.53 -15.08 -2.85
C PHE A 43 -9.05 -13.86 -3.62
N VAL A 44 -8.77 -13.84 -4.92
CA VAL A 44 -9.23 -12.79 -5.85
C VAL A 44 -10.27 -13.35 -6.79
N LEU A 45 -11.48 -12.77 -6.79
CA LEU A 45 -12.52 -13.07 -7.77
C LEU A 45 -12.60 -11.93 -8.79
N ASN A 46 -12.09 -12.16 -9.99
CA ASN A 46 -12.23 -11.23 -11.10
C ASN A 46 -13.68 -11.26 -11.62
N TYR A 47 -14.29 -10.07 -11.74
CA TYR A 47 -15.60 -9.89 -12.34
C TYR A 47 -15.49 -8.90 -13.51
N GLU A 48 -15.44 -9.47 -14.71
CA GLU A 48 -15.09 -8.79 -15.95
C GLU A 48 -16.20 -8.92 -16.99
N GLU A 49 -17.09 -9.89 -16.79
CA GLU A 49 -18.15 -10.30 -17.69
C GLU A 49 -19.17 -9.18 -17.94
N GLY A 50 -19.23 -8.71 -19.19
CA GLY A 50 -20.02 -7.56 -19.63
C GLY A 50 -19.19 -6.29 -19.85
N ALA A 51 -17.87 -6.36 -19.77
CA ALA A 51 -16.97 -5.22 -20.00
C ALA A 51 -15.74 -5.54 -20.85
N GLU A 52 -15.59 -6.80 -21.27
CA GLU A 52 -14.62 -7.27 -22.24
C GLU A 52 -14.79 -6.61 -23.62
N ASN A 53 -13.86 -6.87 -24.55
CA ASN A 53 -13.95 -6.31 -25.90
C ASN A 53 -15.23 -6.76 -26.60
N ASN A 54 -16.05 -5.78 -27.01
CA ASN A 54 -17.26 -6.02 -27.79
C ASN A 54 -17.63 -4.77 -28.59
N VAL A 55 -18.08 -4.95 -29.83
CA VAL A 55 -18.61 -3.86 -30.66
C VAL A 55 -19.80 -3.14 -30.01
N LEU A 56 -20.57 -3.81 -29.14
CA LEU A 56 -21.65 -3.22 -28.34
C LEU A 56 -21.14 -2.28 -27.24
N HIS A 57 -19.87 -2.37 -26.86
CA HIS A 57 -19.20 -1.51 -25.89
C HIS A 57 -18.45 -0.35 -26.57
N GLY A 58 -18.46 -0.30 -27.90
CA GLY A 58 -17.74 0.67 -28.71
C GLY A 58 -16.31 0.25 -29.07
N ASP A 59 -15.93 -1.01 -28.83
CA ASP A 59 -14.61 -1.53 -29.23
C ASP A 59 -14.60 -1.91 -30.71
N PRO A 60 -13.44 -1.87 -31.38
CA PRO A 60 -13.35 -2.21 -32.81
C PRO A 60 -13.62 -3.69 -33.07
N THR A 61 -13.35 -4.57 -32.10
CA THR A 61 -13.45 -6.02 -32.30
C THR A 61 -14.02 -6.75 -31.08
N SER A 62 -14.38 -8.02 -31.30
CA SER A 62 -14.74 -8.97 -30.25
C SER A 62 -13.53 -9.46 -29.45
N GLU A 63 -13.81 -9.90 -28.22
CA GLU A 63 -12.82 -10.45 -27.30
C GLU A 63 -12.13 -11.72 -27.82
N GLN A 64 -10.87 -11.90 -27.38
CA GLN A 64 -10.03 -13.05 -27.71
C GLN A 64 -9.53 -13.77 -26.45
N PHE A 65 -9.43 -13.05 -25.33
CA PHE A 65 -8.66 -13.47 -24.18
C PHE A 65 -9.51 -14.25 -23.15
N LEU A 66 -8.86 -15.15 -22.41
CA LEU A 66 -9.43 -15.91 -21.29
C LEU A 66 -10.83 -16.49 -21.53
N SER A 67 -10.94 -17.33 -22.54
CA SER A 67 -12.17 -18.08 -22.88
C SER A 67 -11.87 -19.55 -23.16
N GLU A 68 -12.91 -20.35 -23.39
CA GLU A 68 -12.76 -21.74 -23.84
C GLU A 68 -12.19 -21.88 -25.26
N ILE A 69 -12.16 -20.78 -26.03
CA ILE A 69 -11.64 -20.73 -27.39
C ILE A 69 -10.23 -20.17 -27.34
N VAL A 70 -9.28 -20.98 -26.86
CA VAL A 70 -7.87 -20.58 -26.78
C VAL A 70 -7.34 -20.31 -28.20
N GLY A 71 -6.79 -19.11 -28.42
CA GLY A 71 -6.35 -18.67 -29.73
C GLY A 71 -7.49 -18.12 -30.63
N ALA A 72 -8.62 -17.71 -30.05
CA ALA A 72 -9.70 -17.05 -30.77
C ALA A 72 -9.20 -15.84 -31.59
N ALA A 73 -9.66 -15.74 -32.83
CA ALA A 73 -9.47 -14.53 -33.63
C ALA A 73 -10.42 -13.42 -33.15
N ALA A 74 -9.99 -12.16 -33.32
CA ALA A 74 -10.85 -11.01 -33.15
C ALA A 74 -11.64 -10.76 -34.44
N TYR A 75 -12.92 -10.42 -34.32
CA TYR A 75 -13.76 -10.04 -35.45
C TYR A 75 -14.27 -8.62 -35.26
N GLU A 76 -14.34 -7.82 -36.34
CA GLU A 76 -15.03 -6.52 -36.41
C GLU A 76 -16.56 -6.68 -36.40
N ALA A 77 -17.04 -7.59 -35.57
CA ALA A 77 -18.41 -8.00 -35.40
C ALA A 77 -18.56 -8.67 -34.03
N ARG A 78 -19.81 -8.99 -33.68
CA ARG A 78 -20.10 -9.80 -32.50
C ARG A 78 -19.62 -11.23 -32.70
N HIS A 79 -18.89 -11.76 -31.72
CA HIS A 79 -18.50 -13.16 -31.68
C HIS A 79 -19.42 -13.89 -30.69
N MET A 80 -20.53 -14.42 -31.20
CA MET A 80 -21.61 -14.97 -30.36
C MET A 80 -21.15 -16.06 -29.38
N SER A 81 -20.23 -16.94 -29.80
CA SER A 81 -19.66 -17.95 -28.92
C SER A 81 -18.88 -17.33 -27.75
N MET A 82 -18.04 -16.33 -28.03
CA MET A 82 -17.28 -15.60 -27.02
C MET A 82 -18.21 -14.89 -26.02
N GLU A 83 -19.21 -14.17 -26.51
CA GLU A 83 -20.22 -13.51 -25.66
C GLU A 83 -20.88 -14.51 -24.71
N SER A 84 -21.36 -15.65 -25.22
CA SER A 84 -22.03 -16.67 -24.39
C SER A 84 -21.10 -17.35 -23.37
N ILE A 85 -19.78 -17.43 -23.65
CA ILE A 85 -18.78 -17.92 -22.70
C ILE A 85 -18.63 -16.93 -21.54
N TYR A 86 -18.57 -15.64 -21.84
CA TYR A 86 -18.53 -14.58 -20.82
C TYR A 86 -19.84 -14.52 -20.04
N GLU A 87 -21.00 -14.59 -20.70
CA GLU A 87 -22.30 -14.66 -20.03
C GLU A 87 -22.41 -15.82 -19.03
N TYR A 88 -21.72 -16.94 -19.25
CA TYR A 88 -21.68 -18.02 -18.27
C TYR A 88 -21.14 -17.57 -16.91
N GLY A 89 -20.09 -16.74 -16.91
CA GLY A 89 -19.48 -16.23 -15.69
C GLY A 89 -20.46 -15.42 -14.87
N SER A 90 -21.12 -14.44 -15.48
CA SER A 90 -22.09 -13.57 -14.80
C SER A 90 -23.41 -14.26 -14.45
N ARG A 91 -23.85 -15.24 -15.25
CA ARG A 91 -25.13 -15.94 -15.04
C ARG A 91 -25.06 -17.10 -14.07
N ALA A 92 -23.95 -17.83 -14.04
CA ALA A 92 -23.88 -19.11 -13.34
C ALA A 92 -22.58 -19.32 -12.54
N GLY A 93 -21.43 -19.01 -13.13
CA GLY A 93 -20.12 -19.23 -12.54
C GLY A 93 -19.92 -18.48 -11.22
N VAL A 94 -20.23 -17.18 -11.24
CA VAL A 94 -20.10 -16.31 -10.06
C VAL A 94 -20.89 -16.81 -8.86
N TRP A 95 -22.15 -17.21 -9.05
CA TRP A 95 -23.00 -17.69 -7.97
C TRP A 95 -22.51 -19.02 -7.37
N ARG A 96 -21.84 -19.86 -8.18
CA ARG A 96 -21.23 -21.10 -7.68
C ARG A 96 -20.04 -20.81 -6.79
N LEU A 97 -19.19 -19.88 -7.19
CA LEU A 97 -18.04 -19.44 -6.41
C LEU A 97 -18.50 -18.78 -5.10
N LEU A 98 -19.45 -17.82 -5.16
CA LEU A 98 -19.96 -17.15 -3.97
C LEU A 98 -20.58 -18.10 -2.95
N ARG A 99 -21.35 -19.11 -3.38
CA ARG A 99 -21.91 -20.13 -2.46
C ARG A 99 -20.82 -20.91 -1.72
N GLU A 100 -19.66 -21.13 -2.33
CA GLU A 100 -18.58 -21.89 -1.68
C GLU A 100 -17.88 -21.07 -0.60
N PHE A 101 -17.61 -19.80 -0.88
CA PHE A 101 -17.03 -18.89 0.10
C PHE A 101 -18.00 -18.57 1.24
N ASP A 102 -19.28 -18.34 0.92
CA ASP A 102 -20.35 -18.13 1.91
C ASP A 102 -20.52 -19.35 2.83
N LYS A 103 -20.54 -20.57 2.26
CA LYS A 103 -20.58 -21.83 3.03
C LYS A 103 -19.45 -21.92 4.06
N ARG A 104 -18.28 -21.36 3.77
CA ARG A 104 -17.09 -21.39 4.65
C ARG A 104 -17.00 -20.17 5.56
N GLY A 105 -17.82 -19.14 5.33
CA GLY A 105 -17.71 -17.84 5.99
C GLY A 105 -16.38 -17.15 5.68
N TRP A 106 -15.79 -17.41 4.51
CA TRP A 106 -14.48 -16.88 4.13
C TRP A 106 -14.60 -15.63 3.27
N PRO A 107 -13.74 -14.61 3.50
CA PRO A 107 -13.71 -13.43 2.66
C PRO A 107 -12.99 -13.70 1.33
N LEU A 108 -13.26 -12.83 0.35
CA LEU A 108 -12.47 -12.66 -0.86
C LEU A 108 -12.41 -11.17 -1.23
N THR A 109 -11.53 -10.85 -2.18
CA THR A 109 -11.50 -9.54 -2.84
C THR A 109 -11.99 -9.68 -4.27
N VAL A 110 -13.00 -8.90 -4.63
CA VAL A 110 -13.48 -8.81 -6.02
C VAL A 110 -12.60 -7.80 -6.75
N PHE A 111 -11.97 -8.23 -7.85
CA PHE A 111 -11.40 -7.34 -8.84
C PHE A 111 -12.51 -7.02 -9.85
N GLY A 112 -13.25 -5.95 -9.56
CA GLY A 112 -14.48 -5.61 -10.25
C GLY A 112 -14.26 -4.60 -11.37
N VAL A 113 -14.48 -5.01 -12.61
CA VAL A 113 -14.47 -4.09 -13.74
C VAL A 113 -15.75 -3.27 -13.67
N SER A 114 -15.60 -1.96 -13.64
CA SER A 114 -16.70 -1.07 -13.21
C SER A 114 -17.89 -1.09 -14.17
N MET A 115 -17.65 -1.21 -15.48
CA MET A 115 -18.73 -1.43 -16.45
C MET A 115 -19.46 -2.77 -16.22
N ALA A 116 -18.75 -3.85 -15.88
CA ALA A 116 -19.37 -5.15 -15.62
C ALA A 116 -20.26 -5.09 -14.38
N LEU A 117 -19.77 -4.45 -13.31
CA LEU A 117 -20.54 -4.20 -12.08
C LEU A 117 -21.81 -3.37 -12.35
N GLN A 118 -21.76 -2.38 -13.26
CA GLN A 118 -22.94 -1.61 -13.67
C GLN A 118 -23.98 -2.43 -14.42
N ARG A 119 -23.55 -3.42 -15.21
CA ARG A 119 -24.47 -4.29 -15.95
C ARG A 119 -25.15 -5.32 -15.05
N HIS A 120 -24.61 -5.58 -13.86
CA HIS A 120 -25.18 -6.53 -12.91
C HIS A 120 -25.23 -5.97 -11.48
N PRO A 121 -26.00 -4.90 -11.24
CA PRO A 121 -26.01 -4.19 -9.96
C PRO A 121 -26.50 -5.06 -8.79
N GLU A 122 -27.36 -6.05 -9.04
CA GLU A 122 -27.82 -6.98 -8.01
C GLU A 122 -26.71 -7.90 -7.51
N LEU A 123 -25.81 -8.33 -8.39
CA LEU A 123 -24.62 -9.08 -7.99
C LEU A 123 -23.63 -8.19 -7.24
N THR A 124 -23.46 -6.93 -7.68
CA THR A 124 -22.63 -5.96 -6.95
C THR A 124 -23.12 -5.77 -5.51
N LYS A 125 -24.43 -5.65 -5.30
CA LYS A 125 -25.04 -5.63 -3.96
C LYS A 125 -24.79 -6.93 -3.19
N ALA A 126 -24.80 -8.08 -3.86
CA ALA A 126 -24.50 -9.36 -3.21
C ALA A 126 -23.05 -9.44 -2.71
N PHE A 127 -22.06 -8.96 -3.48
CA PHE A 127 -20.67 -8.87 -3.02
C PHE A 127 -20.55 -8.03 -1.74
N VAL A 128 -21.18 -6.85 -1.72
CA VAL A 128 -21.19 -5.96 -0.54
C VAL A 128 -21.88 -6.64 0.65
N LYS A 129 -23.05 -7.26 0.43
CA LYS A 129 -23.81 -7.95 1.47
C LYS A 129 -23.03 -9.10 2.11
N LEU A 130 -22.23 -9.82 1.31
CA LEU A 130 -21.36 -10.91 1.77
C LEU A 130 -20.08 -10.41 2.44
N GLY A 131 -19.86 -9.10 2.54
CA GLY A 131 -18.71 -8.50 3.20
C GLY A 131 -17.38 -8.61 2.44
N HIS A 132 -17.45 -8.99 1.16
CA HIS A 132 -16.28 -9.05 0.30
C HIS A 132 -15.78 -7.63 -0.02
N GLU A 133 -14.46 -7.49 -0.20
CA GLU A 133 -13.90 -6.25 -0.73
C GLU A 133 -14.25 -6.12 -2.22
N ILE A 134 -14.46 -4.90 -2.71
CA ILE A 134 -14.50 -4.60 -4.14
C ILE A 134 -13.36 -3.61 -4.45
N ALA A 135 -12.30 -4.12 -5.07
CA ALA A 135 -11.23 -3.30 -5.63
C ALA A 135 -11.55 -2.99 -7.10
N CYS A 136 -11.04 -1.85 -7.58
CA CYS A 136 -11.31 -1.40 -8.94
C CYS A 136 -10.43 -2.13 -9.93
N HIS A 137 -11.06 -2.89 -10.84
CA HIS A 137 -10.38 -3.56 -11.96
C HIS A 137 -10.45 -2.75 -13.27
N GLY A 138 -10.34 -1.42 -13.14
CA GLY A 138 -10.54 -0.48 -14.25
C GLY A 138 -12.00 -0.23 -14.64
N TRP A 139 -12.19 0.71 -15.58
CA TRP A 139 -13.50 0.96 -16.20
C TRP A 139 -13.89 -0.14 -17.19
N ARG A 140 -12.92 -0.58 -17.99
CA ARG A 140 -13.04 -1.59 -19.05
C ARG A 140 -12.01 -2.68 -18.87
N TRP A 141 -12.35 -3.90 -19.28
CA TRP A 141 -11.42 -5.03 -19.31
C TRP A 141 -10.79 -5.15 -20.71
N ILE A 142 -9.81 -4.29 -20.97
CA ILE A 142 -9.11 -4.19 -22.26
C ILE A 142 -7.60 -4.07 -22.02
N HIS A 143 -6.81 -4.03 -23.09
CA HIS A 143 -5.36 -3.87 -22.99
C HIS A 143 -4.98 -2.37 -22.96
N TYR A 144 -4.38 -1.89 -21.87
CA TYR A 144 -4.05 -0.48 -21.67
C TYR A 144 -2.65 -0.08 -22.15
N GLN A 145 -1.77 -1.04 -22.46
CA GLN A 145 -0.37 -0.85 -22.88
C GLN A 145 -0.11 0.30 -23.86
N HIS A 146 -1.04 0.55 -24.79
CA HIS A 146 -0.92 1.58 -25.83
C HIS A 146 -1.98 2.68 -25.72
N MET A 147 -2.75 2.70 -24.63
CA MET A 147 -3.73 3.75 -24.39
C MET A 147 -3.03 5.07 -24.12
N ASP A 148 -3.56 6.16 -24.68
CA ASP A 148 -3.07 7.48 -24.35
C ASP A 148 -3.35 7.80 -22.87
N GLU A 149 -2.40 8.47 -22.21
CA GLU A 149 -2.48 8.75 -20.78
C GLU A 149 -3.76 9.52 -20.40
N ALA A 150 -4.22 10.43 -21.26
CA ALA A 150 -5.40 11.22 -20.98
C ALA A 150 -6.68 10.34 -20.95
N MET A 151 -6.80 9.39 -21.87
CA MET A 151 -7.89 8.42 -21.88
C MET A 151 -7.79 7.44 -20.71
N GLU A 152 -6.60 6.92 -20.42
CA GLU A 152 -6.38 6.02 -19.29
C GLU A 152 -6.77 6.69 -17.98
N ARG A 153 -6.36 7.95 -17.79
CA ARG A 153 -6.77 8.75 -16.63
C ARG A 153 -8.29 8.91 -16.57
N LYS A 154 -8.98 9.14 -17.68
CA LYS A 154 -10.46 9.19 -17.71
C LYS A 154 -11.08 7.85 -17.30
N HIS A 155 -10.53 6.74 -17.80
CA HIS A 155 -10.98 5.39 -17.42
C HIS A 155 -10.75 5.12 -15.93
N LEU A 156 -9.63 5.57 -15.36
CA LEU A 156 -9.35 5.47 -13.93
C LEU A 156 -10.41 6.18 -13.11
N HIS A 157 -10.65 7.47 -13.38
CA HIS A 157 -11.65 8.25 -12.64
C HIS A 157 -13.05 7.66 -12.82
N LYS A 158 -13.41 7.26 -14.05
CA LYS A 158 -14.71 6.67 -14.33
C LYS A 158 -14.92 5.35 -13.58
N GLY A 159 -13.91 4.48 -13.53
CA GLY A 159 -13.98 3.22 -12.81
C GLY A 159 -14.26 3.43 -11.32
N LEU A 160 -13.43 4.25 -10.67
CA LEU A 160 -13.57 4.56 -9.25
C LEU A 160 -14.94 5.19 -8.92
N GLN A 161 -15.36 6.18 -9.71
CA GLN A 161 -16.65 6.86 -9.54
C GLN A 161 -17.81 5.86 -9.61
N VAL A 162 -17.79 4.97 -10.60
CA VAL A 162 -18.88 4.02 -10.82
C VAL A 162 -19.01 3.02 -9.67
N ILE A 163 -17.90 2.52 -9.14
CA ILE A 163 -17.94 1.62 -7.98
C ILE A 163 -18.47 2.38 -6.75
N GLN A 164 -18.07 3.64 -6.56
CA GLN A 164 -18.61 4.48 -5.48
C GLN A 164 -20.12 4.67 -5.62
N GLU A 165 -20.63 4.95 -6.82
CA GLU A 165 -22.06 5.09 -7.08
C GLU A 165 -22.84 3.80 -6.78
N LEU A 166 -22.27 2.64 -7.11
CA LEU A 166 -22.93 1.34 -6.92
C LEU A 166 -22.90 0.83 -5.47
N THR A 167 -21.85 1.18 -4.71
CA THR A 167 -21.58 0.57 -3.40
C THR A 167 -21.70 1.56 -2.23
N GLY A 168 -21.71 2.86 -2.51
CA GLY A 168 -21.65 3.93 -1.53
C GLY A 168 -20.26 4.15 -0.91
N GLN A 169 -19.24 3.39 -1.34
CA GLN A 169 -17.88 3.47 -0.80
C GLN A 169 -16.86 3.61 -1.94
N MET A 170 -15.84 4.43 -1.73
CA MET A 170 -14.72 4.47 -2.67
C MET A 170 -13.96 3.15 -2.62
N PRO A 171 -13.70 2.47 -3.76
CA PRO A 171 -12.78 1.35 -3.77
C PRO A 171 -11.38 1.85 -3.39
N LEU A 172 -10.69 1.07 -2.56
CA LEU A 172 -9.38 1.44 -2.01
C LEU A 172 -8.21 0.68 -2.66
N GLY A 173 -8.51 -0.34 -3.45
CA GLY A 173 -7.53 -1.11 -4.21
C GLY A 173 -7.66 -0.91 -5.71
N TRP A 174 -6.55 -1.01 -6.43
CA TRP A 174 -6.51 -0.95 -7.89
C TRP A 174 -5.75 -2.14 -8.50
N TYR A 175 -6.26 -2.63 -9.62
CA TYR A 175 -5.57 -3.58 -10.50
C TYR A 175 -6.05 -3.38 -11.94
N THR A 176 -5.17 -3.17 -12.91
CA THR A 176 -5.56 -3.15 -14.34
C THR A 176 -5.32 -4.50 -15.01
N GLY A 177 -4.29 -5.23 -14.58
CA GLY A 177 -3.82 -6.47 -15.19
C GLY A 177 -3.01 -6.23 -16.45
N ARG A 178 -3.67 -5.93 -17.56
CA ARG A 178 -3.02 -5.57 -18.83
C ARG A 178 -2.75 -4.06 -18.87
N ASP A 179 -1.91 -3.61 -17.95
CA ASP A 179 -1.62 -2.22 -17.63
C ASP A 179 -0.84 -1.47 -18.73
N SER A 180 -0.47 -0.24 -18.43
CA SER A 180 0.38 0.65 -19.24
C SER A 180 1.58 1.12 -18.41
N PRO A 181 2.63 1.66 -19.05
CA PRO A 181 3.76 2.28 -18.33
C PRO A 181 3.35 3.45 -17.41
N ASN A 182 2.12 3.98 -17.57
CA ASN A 182 1.60 5.09 -16.79
C ASN A 182 0.69 4.65 -15.64
N THR A 183 0.11 3.44 -15.68
CA THR A 183 -1.01 3.04 -14.81
C THR A 183 -0.74 3.31 -13.33
N ARG A 184 0.37 2.78 -12.78
CA ARG A 184 0.72 2.99 -11.36
C ARG A 184 0.95 4.46 -11.02
N ARG A 185 1.56 5.24 -11.92
CA ARG A 185 1.71 6.69 -11.72
C ARG A 185 0.35 7.38 -11.65
N LEU A 186 -0.60 7.00 -12.51
CA LEU A 186 -1.97 7.54 -12.49
C LEU A 186 -2.72 7.17 -11.20
N VAL A 187 -2.55 5.94 -10.72
CA VAL A 187 -3.08 5.45 -9.43
C VAL A 187 -2.55 6.31 -8.28
N VAL A 188 -1.25 6.56 -8.24
CA VAL A 188 -0.61 7.37 -7.20
C VAL A 188 -1.01 8.84 -7.28
N GLU A 189 -1.12 9.40 -8.48
CA GLU A 189 -1.56 10.78 -8.70
C GLU A 189 -3.01 11.02 -8.26
N HIS A 190 -3.88 10.01 -8.38
CA HIS A 190 -5.24 10.09 -7.85
C HIS A 190 -5.26 10.24 -6.31
N GLY A 191 -4.31 9.61 -5.60
CA GLY A 191 -4.07 9.83 -4.17
C GLY A 191 -5.06 9.19 -3.18
N GLY A 192 -6.18 8.63 -3.66
CA GLY A 192 -7.22 8.02 -2.82
C GLY A 192 -7.11 6.50 -2.58
N LEU A 193 -6.07 5.84 -3.10
CA LEU A 193 -5.97 4.38 -3.10
C LEU A 193 -4.94 3.88 -2.08
N GLU A 194 -5.30 2.83 -1.35
CA GLU A 194 -4.50 2.24 -0.29
C GLU A 194 -3.39 1.33 -0.83
N TYR A 195 -3.65 0.65 -1.95
CA TYR A 195 -2.71 -0.23 -2.61
C TYR A 195 -3.00 -0.39 -4.11
N ASP A 196 -2.00 -0.81 -4.87
CA ASP A 196 -2.15 -1.41 -6.19
C ASP A 196 -1.65 -2.87 -6.20
N ALA A 197 -2.12 -3.65 -7.18
CA ALA A 197 -1.74 -5.05 -7.35
C ALA A 197 -1.18 -5.34 -8.76
N ASP A 198 -0.81 -4.32 -9.54
CA ASP A 198 -0.22 -4.46 -10.88
C ASP A 198 1.28 -4.79 -10.78
N TYR A 199 1.58 -5.87 -10.06
CA TYR A 199 2.95 -6.34 -9.81
C TYR A 199 2.98 -7.82 -9.47
N TYR A 200 4.02 -8.53 -9.90
CA TYR A 200 4.13 -10.00 -9.79
C TYR A 200 5.51 -10.46 -9.29
N GLY A 201 6.30 -9.56 -8.71
CA GLY A 201 7.72 -9.76 -8.44
C GLY A 201 8.11 -10.06 -6.99
N ASP A 202 7.16 -10.32 -6.09
CA ASP A 202 7.47 -10.61 -4.68
C ASP A 202 6.34 -11.43 -4.02
N ASP A 203 6.66 -12.11 -2.91
CA ASP A 203 5.74 -12.89 -2.06
C ASP A 203 5.21 -12.09 -0.86
N LEU A 204 5.61 -10.81 -0.73
CA LEU A 204 5.18 -9.87 0.30
C LEU A 204 4.74 -8.52 -0.29
N PRO A 205 3.85 -7.79 0.40
CA PRO A 205 3.64 -6.38 0.11
C PRO A 205 4.93 -5.60 0.32
N PHE A 206 5.13 -4.53 -0.44
CA PHE A 206 6.28 -3.64 -0.27
C PHE A 206 5.93 -2.21 -0.67
N TRP A 207 6.70 -1.26 -0.14
CA TRP A 207 6.59 0.14 -0.53
C TRP A 207 7.47 0.43 -1.73
N THR A 208 6.92 1.12 -2.71
CA THR A 208 7.66 1.70 -3.83
C THR A 208 7.55 3.20 -3.80
N GLU A 209 8.57 3.90 -4.28
CA GLU A 209 8.49 5.33 -4.58
C GLU A 209 8.08 5.53 -6.04
N VAL A 210 7.12 6.41 -6.29
CA VAL A 210 6.57 6.71 -7.62
C VAL A 210 6.68 8.19 -7.88
N GLN A 211 7.39 8.54 -8.96
CA GLN A 211 7.48 9.92 -9.43
C GLN A 211 6.21 10.28 -10.22
N THR A 212 5.52 11.33 -9.81
CA THR A 212 4.35 11.88 -10.48
C THR A 212 4.76 12.78 -11.65
N SER A 213 3.80 13.15 -12.51
CA SER A 213 3.97 14.13 -13.58
C SER A 213 4.37 15.53 -13.08
N SER A 214 4.10 15.86 -11.81
CA SER A 214 4.56 17.12 -11.20
C SER A 214 6.01 17.06 -10.72
N GLY A 215 6.67 15.89 -10.82
CA GLY A 215 8.02 15.64 -10.31
C GLY A 215 8.06 15.27 -8.82
N GLU A 216 6.91 15.21 -8.15
CA GLU A 216 6.82 14.78 -6.75
C GLU A 216 7.04 13.26 -6.66
N VAL A 217 7.78 12.80 -5.65
CA VAL A 217 7.99 11.38 -5.39
C VAL A 217 7.13 10.96 -4.20
N LYS A 218 6.16 10.07 -4.44
CA LYS A 218 5.24 9.58 -3.41
C LYS A 218 5.48 8.11 -3.10
N PRO A 219 5.42 7.70 -1.82
CA PRO A 219 5.37 6.29 -1.49
C PRO A 219 4.02 5.70 -1.86
N HIS A 220 4.03 4.46 -2.34
CA HIS A 220 2.83 3.70 -2.62
C HIS A 220 3.03 2.24 -2.21
N LEU A 221 1.99 1.64 -1.65
CA LEU A 221 2.04 0.24 -1.24
C LEU A 221 1.63 -0.64 -2.41
N VAL A 222 2.51 -1.56 -2.78
CA VAL A 222 2.21 -2.65 -3.72
C VAL A 222 1.85 -3.87 -2.91
N VAL A 223 0.73 -4.52 -3.25
CA VAL A 223 0.36 -5.85 -2.75
C VAL A 223 0.40 -6.79 -3.95
N PRO A 224 1.50 -7.55 -4.19
CA PRO A 224 1.73 -8.30 -5.42
C PRO A 224 0.70 -9.41 -5.71
N TYR A 225 0.28 -9.50 -6.96
CA TYR A 225 -0.70 -10.48 -7.46
C TYR A 225 0.00 -11.65 -8.16
N THR A 226 -0.76 -12.51 -8.84
CA THR A 226 -0.27 -13.76 -9.45
C THR A 226 -0.85 -13.97 -10.86
N LEU A 227 -0.02 -14.51 -11.74
CA LEU A 227 -0.41 -15.06 -13.05
C LEU A 227 -0.19 -16.58 -13.15
N ASP A 228 0.33 -17.21 -12.10
CA ASP A 228 0.68 -18.63 -12.03
C ASP A 228 -0.32 -19.41 -11.16
N THR A 229 -0.54 -19.01 -9.91
CA THR A 229 -1.60 -19.52 -9.01
C THR A 229 -2.96 -18.90 -9.36
N ASN A 230 -3.29 -18.95 -10.64
CA ASN A 230 -4.40 -18.24 -11.26
C ASN A 230 -5.14 -19.16 -12.25
N ASP A 231 -6.47 -19.25 -12.14
CA ASP A 231 -7.29 -20.07 -13.03
C ASP A 231 -7.31 -19.57 -14.49
N MET A 232 -6.82 -18.35 -14.77
CA MET A 232 -6.57 -17.87 -16.13
C MET A 232 -5.76 -18.87 -16.94
N ARG A 233 -4.91 -19.66 -16.27
CA ARG A 233 -4.04 -20.64 -16.91
C ARG A 233 -4.82 -21.73 -17.61
N PHE A 234 -6.05 -22.06 -17.21
CA PHE A 234 -6.93 -22.95 -17.98
C PHE A 234 -7.23 -22.46 -19.41
N ALA A 235 -7.03 -21.17 -19.70
CA ALA A 235 -7.28 -20.54 -20.99
C ALA A 235 -5.99 -19.98 -21.63
N THR A 236 -4.83 -20.52 -21.27
CA THR A 236 -3.52 -20.16 -21.85
C THR A 236 -2.81 -21.37 -22.46
N PRO A 237 -1.89 -21.18 -23.43
CA PRO A 237 -1.28 -22.30 -24.17
C PRO A 237 -0.59 -23.37 -23.30
N GLN A 238 0.11 -23.00 -22.22
CA GLN A 238 0.79 -23.97 -21.33
C GLN A 238 -0.15 -24.61 -20.29
N GLY A 239 -1.35 -24.05 -20.14
CA GLY A 239 -2.28 -24.17 -19.02
C GLY A 239 -2.61 -25.51 -18.36
N PHE A 240 -3.36 -25.39 -17.25
CA PHE A 240 -3.93 -26.54 -16.56
C PHE A 240 -5.00 -27.25 -17.42
N ASN A 241 -4.95 -28.58 -17.45
CA ASN A 241 -5.91 -29.40 -18.19
C ASN A 241 -7.10 -29.87 -17.33
N THR A 242 -6.91 -30.01 -16.03
CA THR A 242 -7.92 -30.53 -15.09
C THR A 242 -7.96 -29.69 -13.80
N GLY A 243 -9.04 -29.80 -13.03
CA GLY A 243 -9.10 -29.20 -11.70
C GLY A 243 -8.00 -29.70 -10.75
N ASP A 244 -7.49 -30.92 -10.96
CA ASP A 244 -6.46 -31.52 -10.13
C ASP A 244 -5.10 -30.87 -10.38
N HIS A 245 -4.74 -30.56 -11.63
CA HIS A 245 -3.51 -29.80 -11.91
C HIS A 245 -3.50 -28.44 -11.21
N PHE A 246 -4.64 -27.73 -11.19
CA PHE A 246 -4.73 -26.46 -10.49
C PHE A 246 -4.67 -26.63 -8.97
N PHE A 247 -5.36 -27.64 -8.43
CA PHE A 247 -5.28 -27.98 -7.01
C PHE A 247 -3.85 -28.31 -6.58
N ASP A 248 -3.15 -29.20 -7.29
CA ASP A 248 -1.79 -29.63 -6.96
C ASP A 248 -0.84 -28.43 -7.00
N TYR A 249 -0.96 -27.55 -8.01
CA TYR A 249 -0.15 -26.34 -8.09
C TYR A 249 -0.40 -25.40 -6.90
N LEU A 250 -1.66 -25.14 -6.56
CA LEU A 250 -2.00 -24.32 -5.39
C LEU A 250 -1.52 -24.94 -4.07
N LYS A 251 -1.66 -26.27 -3.94
CA LYS A 251 -1.23 -27.03 -2.77
C LYS A 251 0.28 -26.92 -2.59
N ASP A 252 1.06 -27.12 -3.65
CA ASP A 252 2.52 -27.05 -3.60
C ASP A 252 3.00 -25.62 -3.28
N SER A 253 2.39 -24.59 -3.89
CA SER A 253 2.65 -23.18 -3.53
C SER A 253 2.33 -22.89 -2.06
N PHE A 254 1.20 -23.38 -1.56
CA PHE A 254 0.82 -23.24 -0.16
C PHE A 254 1.83 -23.95 0.76
N ASP A 255 2.20 -25.20 0.47
CA ASP A 255 3.08 -26.00 1.32
C ASP A 255 4.45 -25.36 1.49
N VAL A 256 5.02 -24.84 0.40
CA VAL A 256 6.30 -24.13 0.43
C VAL A 256 6.17 -22.90 1.33
N LEU A 257 5.23 -22.00 1.04
CA LEU A 257 5.08 -20.75 1.80
C LEU A 257 4.69 -20.99 3.27
N TYR A 258 3.89 -22.02 3.54
CA TYR A 258 3.51 -22.41 4.89
C TYR A 258 4.71 -22.96 5.67
N ALA A 259 5.60 -23.71 5.03
CA ALA A 259 6.85 -24.20 5.62
C ALA A 259 7.84 -23.05 5.89
N GLU A 260 7.98 -22.09 4.96
CA GLU A 260 8.80 -20.89 5.19
C GLU A 260 8.30 -20.04 6.36
N GLY A 261 6.99 -20.00 6.57
CA GLY A 261 6.38 -19.33 7.71
C GLY A 261 6.44 -20.09 9.04
N ASP A 262 7.04 -21.28 9.10
CA ASP A 262 7.12 -22.05 10.35
C ASP A 262 8.00 -21.32 11.39
N PRO A 263 7.51 -21.05 12.61
CA PRO A 263 8.33 -20.47 13.69
C PRO A 263 9.51 -21.35 14.12
N LYS A 264 9.50 -22.65 13.77
CA LYS A 264 10.63 -23.57 13.97
C LYS A 264 11.53 -23.70 12.74
N GLY A 265 11.16 -23.08 11.63
CA GLY A 265 11.85 -23.10 10.35
C GLY A 265 12.49 -21.75 10.03
N LEU A 266 12.22 -21.22 8.83
CA LEU A 266 12.73 -19.90 8.44
C LEU A 266 12.08 -18.76 9.22
N ASP A 267 10.87 -18.97 9.77
CA ASP A 267 10.09 -17.94 10.45
C ASP A 267 9.94 -16.68 9.59
N ARG A 268 9.63 -16.86 8.31
CA ARG A 268 9.44 -15.77 7.34
C ARG A 268 8.10 -15.92 6.61
N PRO A 269 6.97 -15.71 7.31
CA PRO A 269 5.64 -15.89 6.74
C PRO A 269 5.39 -14.95 5.55
N LYS A 270 4.71 -15.46 4.52
CA LYS A 270 4.45 -14.80 3.23
C LYS A 270 2.95 -14.70 2.94
N MET A 271 2.59 -14.08 1.82
CA MET A 271 1.24 -14.14 1.27
C MET A 271 1.15 -15.00 0.02
N LEU A 272 -0.02 -15.59 -0.23
CA LEU A 272 -0.37 -16.32 -1.44
C LEU A 272 -1.64 -15.72 -2.04
N SER A 273 -1.54 -15.16 -3.24
CA SER A 273 -2.71 -14.77 -4.03
C SER A 273 -3.30 -16.00 -4.74
N VAL A 274 -4.62 -16.06 -4.91
CA VAL A 274 -5.26 -17.08 -5.76
C VAL A 274 -6.21 -16.37 -6.71
N GLY A 275 -5.83 -16.34 -7.99
CA GLY A 275 -6.61 -15.70 -9.05
C GLY A 275 -7.76 -16.58 -9.55
N MET A 276 -8.97 -16.03 -9.57
CA MET A 276 -10.18 -16.74 -9.99
C MET A 276 -10.98 -15.89 -10.98
N HIS A 277 -11.57 -16.50 -12.01
CA HIS A 277 -12.45 -15.83 -12.97
C HIS A 277 -13.80 -16.54 -13.03
N CYS A 278 -14.88 -15.77 -13.02
CA CYS A 278 -16.24 -16.30 -12.94
C CYS A 278 -16.54 -17.28 -14.08
N ARG A 279 -16.18 -16.93 -15.33
CA ARG A 279 -16.38 -17.76 -16.51
C ARG A 279 -15.50 -19.01 -16.60
N LEU A 280 -14.38 -19.05 -15.87
CA LEU A 280 -13.41 -20.15 -15.90
C LEU A 280 -13.61 -21.11 -14.71
N LEU A 281 -13.12 -20.77 -13.52
CA LEU A 281 -13.20 -21.64 -12.32
C LEU A 281 -14.64 -21.89 -11.87
N GLY A 282 -15.59 -21.05 -12.27
CA GLY A 282 -17.02 -21.28 -12.06
C GLY A 282 -17.57 -22.49 -12.83
N ARG A 283 -16.85 -23.03 -13.84
CA ARG A 283 -17.25 -24.25 -14.57
C ARG A 283 -17.11 -25.48 -13.68
N PRO A 284 -18.09 -26.42 -13.67
CA PRO A 284 -18.08 -27.56 -12.74
C PRO A 284 -16.83 -28.43 -12.81
N GLY A 285 -16.27 -28.64 -14.01
CA GLY A 285 -15.07 -29.46 -14.21
C GLY A 285 -13.79 -28.87 -13.61
N ARG A 286 -13.71 -27.53 -13.45
CA ARG A 286 -12.58 -26.85 -12.83
C ARG A 286 -12.81 -26.59 -11.35
N PHE A 287 -14.05 -26.26 -11.00
CA PHE A 287 -14.48 -25.88 -9.65
C PHE A 287 -14.10 -26.90 -8.55
N ARG A 288 -14.01 -28.19 -8.88
CA ARG A 288 -13.55 -29.22 -7.94
C ARG A 288 -12.12 -28.99 -7.44
N GLY A 289 -11.23 -28.46 -8.28
CA GLY A 289 -9.87 -28.10 -7.87
C GLY A 289 -9.86 -27.05 -6.76
N LEU A 290 -10.70 -26.01 -6.90
CA LEU A 290 -10.88 -25.01 -5.85
C LEU A 290 -11.38 -25.63 -4.55
N GLN A 291 -12.43 -26.44 -4.60
CA GLN A 291 -12.98 -27.06 -3.38
C GLN A 291 -11.94 -27.89 -2.63
N LYS A 292 -11.14 -28.69 -3.36
CA LYS A 292 -10.04 -29.46 -2.78
C LYS A 292 -9.02 -28.54 -2.11
N PHE A 293 -8.64 -27.42 -2.74
CA PHE A 293 -7.70 -26.48 -2.16
C PHE A 293 -8.25 -25.79 -0.92
N LEU A 294 -9.51 -25.36 -0.95
CA LEU A 294 -10.16 -24.74 0.21
C LEU A 294 -10.26 -25.73 1.39
N ASP A 295 -10.58 -27.00 1.13
CA ASP A 295 -10.57 -28.07 2.14
C ASP A 295 -9.16 -28.28 2.71
N TYR A 296 -8.14 -28.24 1.86
CA TYR A 296 -6.74 -28.36 2.26
C TYR A 296 -6.30 -27.20 3.17
N VAL A 297 -6.54 -25.95 2.76
CA VAL A 297 -6.24 -24.77 3.57
C VAL A 297 -6.96 -24.83 4.92
N GLN A 298 -8.23 -25.25 4.93
CA GLN A 298 -9.04 -25.35 6.16
C GLN A 298 -8.51 -26.41 7.14
N SER A 299 -7.77 -27.42 6.65
CA SER A 299 -7.15 -28.44 7.49
C SER A 299 -5.86 -27.99 8.19
N HIS A 300 -5.34 -26.80 7.86
CA HIS A 300 -4.13 -26.24 8.46
C HIS A 300 -4.45 -25.17 9.51
N GLU A 301 -3.74 -25.21 10.64
CA GLU A 301 -3.80 -24.15 11.64
C GLU A 301 -2.98 -22.93 11.20
N GLN A 302 -3.17 -21.79 11.86
CA GLN A 302 -2.35 -20.58 11.64
C GLN A 302 -2.34 -20.10 10.17
N VAL A 303 -3.47 -20.23 9.47
CA VAL A 303 -3.68 -19.61 8.16
C VAL A 303 -4.56 -18.36 8.32
N TRP A 304 -4.15 -17.25 7.71
CA TRP A 304 -4.97 -16.05 7.63
C TRP A 304 -5.61 -15.90 6.25
N VAL A 305 -6.84 -16.40 6.11
CA VAL A 305 -7.67 -16.12 4.93
C VAL A 305 -8.25 -14.71 5.04
N CYS A 306 -7.96 -13.84 4.07
CA CYS A 306 -8.20 -12.39 4.21
C CYS A 306 -8.55 -11.68 2.90
N ARG A 307 -9.06 -10.46 3.03
CA ARG A 307 -9.21 -9.52 1.91
C ARG A 307 -7.87 -8.82 1.69
N ARG A 308 -7.65 -8.36 0.47
CA ARG A 308 -6.43 -7.65 0.07
C ARG A 308 -6.27 -6.31 0.79
N ILE A 309 -7.36 -5.58 1.03
CA ILE A 309 -7.34 -4.37 1.88
C ILE A 309 -6.89 -4.66 3.32
N ASP A 310 -7.17 -5.85 3.86
CA ASP A 310 -6.75 -6.21 5.21
C ASP A 310 -5.23 -6.41 5.27
N ILE A 311 -4.64 -7.03 4.23
CA ILE A 311 -3.18 -7.13 4.06
C ILE A 311 -2.57 -5.73 3.94
N ALA A 312 -3.13 -4.86 3.08
CA ALA A 312 -2.62 -3.52 2.88
C ALA A 312 -2.58 -2.73 4.19
N ARG A 313 -3.68 -2.72 4.95
CA ARG A 313 -3.76 -2.02 6.24
C ARG A 313 -2.83 -2.61 7.30
N HIS A 314 -2.74 -3.94 7.36
CA HIS A 314 -1.79 -4.63 8.24
C HIS A 314 -0.35 -4.20 7.93
N TRP A 315 0.02 -4.17 6.65
CA TRP A 315 1.36 -3.79 6.23
C TRP A 315 1.67 -2.33 6.56
N LYS A 316 0.74 -1.41 6.32
CA LYS A 316 0.94 0.01 6.68
C LYS A 316 1.13 0.22 8.18
N GLN A 317 0.45 -0.58 8.99
CA GLN A 317 0.58 -0.51 10.45
C GLN A 317 1.88 -1.12 10.96
N THR A 318 2.26 -2.27 10.42
CA THR A 318 3.36 -3.11 10.93
C THR A 318 4.70 -2.77 10.29
N HIS A 319 4.67 -2.42 9.02
CA HIS A 319 5.80 -2.02 8.18
C HIS A 319 5.47 -0.66 7.54
N PRO A 320 5.31 0.41 8.33
CA PRO A 320 5.03 1.74 7.79
C PRO A 320 6.15 2.15 6.82
N PHE A 321 5.79 2.94 5.81
CA PHE A 321 6.80 3.47 4.90
C PHE A 321 7.82 4.28 5.70
N SER A 322 9.05 3.76 5.73
CA SER A 322 10.24 4.52 6.08
C SER A 322 10.97 4.78 4.78
N ARG A 323 11.30 6.03 4.48
CA ARG A 323 12.36 6.26 3.50
C ARG A 323 13.59 5.53 4.04
N THR A 324 14.26 4.75 3.20
CA THR A 324 15.56 4.17 3.55
C THR A 324 16.44 5.32 4.07
N PRO A 325 17.10 5.16 5.21
CA PRO A 325 17.96 6.20 5.75
C PRO A 325 18.92 6.65 4.67
N LYS A 326 18.87 7.94 4.35
CA LYS A 326 19.58 8.49 3.18
C LYS A 326 21.10 8.43 3.35
N PHE A 327 21.59 8.28 4.57
CA PHE A 327 23.01 8.38 4.92
C PHE A 327 23.40 7.35 5.99
N SER A 328 24.66 6.92 5.99
CA SER A 328 25.28 6.20 7.09
C SER A 328 25.82 7.14 8.16
N ILE A 329 25.99 6.65 9.39
CA ILE A 329 26.64 7.43 10.46
C ILE A 329 28.10 7.75 10.09
N SER A 330 28.76 6.84 9.35
CA SER A 330 30.07 7.06 8.74
C SER A 330 30.06 8.30 7.82
N GLU A 331 29.09 8.41 6.91
CA GLU A 331 28.95 9.56 6.03
C GLU A 331 28.68 10.85 6.81
N VAL A 332 27.77 10.82 7.81
CA VAL A 332 27.48 11.98 8.66
C VAL A 332 28.74 12.53 9.34
N ASN A 333 29.64 11.64 9.77
CA ASN A 333 30.90 12.01 10.40
C ASN A 333 31.89 12.72 9.46
N THR A 334 31.71 12.59 8.14
CA THR A 334 32.56 13.24 7.13
C THR A 334 32.04 14.61 6.68
N TRP A 335 30.81 14.97 7.03
CA TRP A 335 30.18 16.20 6.58
C TRP A 335 30.82 17.46 7.16
N THR A 336 30.86 18.50 6.33
CA THR A 336 31.07 19.88 6.80
C THR A 336 29.90 20.33 7.68
N GLU A 337 30.10 21.39 8.48
CA GLU A 337 29.00 21.99 9.28
C GLU A 337 27.80 22.37 8.40
N SER A 338 28.04 22.99 7.25
CA SER A 338 26.99 23.38 6.30
C SER A 338 26.18 22.19 5.79
N GLU A 339 26.83 21.05 5.53
CA GLU A 339 26.16 19.84 5.07
C GLU A 339 25.35 19.18 6.19
N LEU A 340 25.88 19.18 7.41
CA LEU A 340 25.16 18.67 8.57
C LEU A 340 23.91 19.50 8.87
N VAL A 341 23.99 20.84 8.80
CA VAL A 341 22.82 21.72 8.94
C VAL A 341 21.84 21.52 7.77
N ARG A 342 22.34 21.39 6.54
CA ARG A 342 21.50 21.17 5.35
C ARG A 342 20.71 19.86 5.42
N HIS A 343 21.30 18.80 5.97
CA HIS A 343 20.68 17.48 6.02
C HIS A 343 19.91 17.21 7.32
N LEU A 344 20.37 17.71 8.46
CA LEU A 344 19.78 17.43 9.79
C LEU A 344 19.08 18.64 10.41
N GLY A 345 19.11 19.82 9.77
CA GLY A 345 18.55 21.05 10.34
C GLY A 345 17.02 21.03 10.53
N ALA A 346 16.31 20.11 9.86
CA ALA A 346 14.87 19.92 10.00
C ALA A 346 14.48 18.83 11.02
N VAL A 347 15.46 18.13 11.62
CA VAL A 347 15.19 17.06 12.60
C VAL A 347 14.40 17.57 13.80
N PHE A 348 14.73 18.78 14.26
CA PHE A 348 13.99 19.48 15.31
C PHE A 348 13.32 20.69 14.66
N GLU A 349 12.00 20.64 14.52
CA GLU A 349 11.18 21.55 13.70
C GLU A 349 11.69 23.00 13.63
N SER A 350 11.94 23.50 12.41
CA SER A 350 12.46 24.85 12.12
C SER A 350 13.63 25.30 13.01
N SER A 351 14.42 24.37 13.56
CA SER A 351 15.48 24.63 14.54
C SER A 351 16.85 24.13 14.05
N PRO A 352 17.38 24.68 12.93
CA PRO A 352 18.66 24.25 12.36
C PRO A 352 19.86 24.50 13.29
N TRP A 353 19.69 25.37 14.30
CA TRP A 353 20.71 25.64 15.32
C TRP A 353 21.08 24.38 16.12
N VAL A 354 20.17 23.41 16.28
CA VAL A 354 20.48 22.15 16.99
C VAL A 354 21.54 21.37 16.23
N ALA A 355 21.34 21.19 14.92
CA ALA A 355 22.30 20.55 14.04
C ALA A 355 23.64 21.33 14.01
N LYS A 356 23.58 22.67 13.95
CA LYS A 356 24.78 23.50 13.99
C LYS A 356 25.60 23.29 15.27
N ASN A 357 24.95 23.26 16.42
CA ASN A 357 25.62 23.19 17.73
C ASN A 357 26.29 21.83 17.99
N VAL A 358 25.83 20.75 17.35
CA VAL A 358 26.45 19.42 17.49
C VAL A 358 27.54 19.15 16.47
N ALA A 359 27.80 20.06 15.51
CA ALA A 359 28.78 19.83 14.46
C ALA A 359 30.20 19.58 15.00
N SER A 360 30.58 20.23 16.10
CA SER A 360 31.89 20.04 16.74
C SER A 360 31.96 18.81 17.65
N CYS A 361 30.83 18.13 17.90
CA CYS A 361 30.76 16.92 18.73
C CYS A 361 31.10 15.63 17.96
N ARG A 362 31.36 15.72 16.65
CA ARG A 362 31.79 14.58 15.82
C ARG A 362 33.18 14.08 16.24
N PRO A 363 33.49 12.79 16.03
CA PRO A 363 32.63 11.78 15.41
C PRO A 363 31.56 11.24 16.37
N PHE A 364 30.43 10.80 15.82
CA PHE A 364 29.38 10.08 16.53
C PHE A 364 29.54 8.57 16.29
N ASP A 365 29.47 7.78 17.36
CA ASP A 365 29.64 6.32 17.26
C ASP A 365 28.39 5.59 16.73
N SER A 366 27.22 6.24 16.78
CA SER A 366 25.93 5.72 16.32
C SER A 366 24.92 6.84 16.10
N VAL A 367 23.79 6.54 15.45
CA VAL A 367 22.61 7.42 15.37
C VAL A 367 22.11 7.75 16.78
N ALA A 368 22.23 6.82 17.74
CA ALA A 368 21.88 7.07 19.15
C ALA A 368 22.84 8.08 19.80
N GLY A 369 24.13 8.01 19.47
CA GLY A 369 25.14 9.00 19.90
C GLY A 369 24.87 10.39 19.32
N LEU A 370 24.56 10.47 18.03
CA LEU A 370 24.13 11.71 17.36
C LEU A 370 22.89 12.31 18.02
N HIS A 371 21.85 11.49 18.24
CA HIS A 371 20.62 11.93 18.90
C HIS A 371 20.89 12.45 20.32
N SER A 372 21.70 11.74 21.10
CA SER A 372 22.07 12.14 22.46
C SER A 372 22.81 13.49 22.48
N ALA A 373 23.72 13.71 21.53
CA ALA A 373 24.40 15.00 21.38
C ALA A 373 23.43 16.15 21.04
N MET A 374 22.44 15.89 20.17
CA MET A 374 21.42 16.89 19.82
C MET A 374 20.50 17.22 21.00
N VAL A 375 20.10 16.21 21.79
CA VAL A 375 19.35 16.42 23.02
C VAL A 375 20.15 17.26 24.02
N ALA A 376 21.43 16.92 24.25
CA ALA A 376 22.30 17.68 25.13
C ALA A 376 22.48 19.14 24.66
N ALA A 377 22.56 19.38 23.36
CA ALA A 377 22.62 20.74 22.79
C ALA A 377 21.33 21.53 23.06
N ILE A 378 20.16 20.89 23.06
CA ILE A 378 18.88 21.52 23.41
C ILE A 378 18.81 21.81 24.91
N GLU A 379 19.26 20.88 25.75
CA GLU A 379 19.30 21.05 27.20
C GLU A 379 20.22 22.21 27.62
N ALA A 380 21.37 22.35 26.95
CA ALA A 380 22.33 23.41 27.22
C ALA A 380 21.93 24.80 26.65
N ALA A 381 20.97 24.87 25.72
CA ALA A 381 20.58 26.12 25.05
C ALA A 381 19.79 27.10 25.94
N GLY A 382 19.40 26.68 27.15
CA GLY A 382 18.63 27.47 28.10
C GLY A 382 17.13 27.51 27.80
N GLN A 383 16.36 27.99 28.78
CA GLN A 383 14.89 27.90 28.78
C GLN A 383 14.23 28.65 27.62
N GLN A 384 14.79 29.78 27.19
CA GLN A 384 14.23 30.59 26.11
C GLN A 384 14.28 29.85 24.76
N ALA A 385 15.44 29.29 24.41
CA ALA A 385 15.62 28.51 23.18
C ALA A 385 14.76 27.24 23.17
N GLN A 386 14.59 26.59 24.33
CA GLN A 386 13.68 25.45 24.49
C GLN A 386 12.22 25.84 24.23
N LEU A 387 11.76 27.00 24.73
CA LEU A 387 10.40 27.49 24.47
C LEU A 387 10.19 27.85 23.00
N GLU A 388 11.19 28.44 22.34
CA GLU A 388 11.15 28.71 20.90
C GLU A 388 11.05 27.43 20.08
N LEU A 389 11.84 26.40 20.43
CA LEU A 389 11.76 25.06 19.84
C LEU A 389 10.36 24.44 20.00
N ILE A 390 9.77 24.50 21.21
CA ILE A 390 8.42 23.99 21.45
C ILE A 390 7.40 24.75 20.59
N ARG A 391 7.50 26.08 20.49
CA ARG A 391 6.58 26.91 19.70
C ARG A 391 6.74 26.74 18.19
N ALA A 392 7.91 26.29 17.73
CA ALA A 392 8.14 25.99 16.32
C ALA A 392 7.37 24.75 15.85
N HIS A 393 6.99 23.84 16.76
CA HIS A 393 6.22 22.65 16.41
C HIS A 393 4.78 23.02 16.05
N PRO A 394 4.23 22.51 14.94
CA PRO A 394 2.87 22.84 14.56
C PRO A 394 1.85 22.17 15.48
N GLU A 395 0.70 22.82 15.61
CA GLU A 395 -0.43 22.31 16.38
C GLU A 395 -1.06 21.07 15.70
N LEU A 396 -1.43 20.07 16.52
CA LEU A 396 -2.09 18.85 16.08
C LEU A 396 -3.50 19.15 15.56
N ALA A 397 -3.76 18.76 14.30
CA ALA A 397 -5.00 19.07 13.58
C ALA A 397 -5.34 20.58 13.55
N GLY A 398 -4.33 21.46 13.64
CA GLY A 398 -4.52 22.90 13.62
C GLY A 398 -4.88 23.45 12.24
N LYS A 399 -5.12 24.77 12.15
CA LYS A 399 -5.46 25.46 10.89
C LYS A 399 -4.42 25.26 9.78
N ALA A 400 -3.14 25.17 10.13
CA ALA A 400 -2.06 24.89 9.17
C ALA A 400 -2.17 23.46 8.59
N ALA A 401 -2.59 22.48 9.39
CA ALA A 401 -2.85 21.11 8.93
C ALA A 401 -4.00 21.07 7.91
N ILE A 402 -5.09 21.79 8.18
CA ILE A 402 -6.25 21.88 7.28
C ILE A 402 -5.89 22.54 5.94
N ARG A 403 -5.07 23.59 6.00
CA ARG A 403 -4.64 24.34 4.81
C ARG A 403 -3.50 23.67 4.05
N GLY A 404 -2.97 22.55 4.53
CA GLY A 404 -1.83 21.86 3.92
C GLY A 404 -0.53 22.67 4.00
N GLU A 405 -0.39 23.55 5.00
CA GLU A 405 0.75 24.45 5.19
C GLU A 405 1.81 23.88 6.15
N LEU A 406 1.64 22.62 6.59
CA LEU A 406 2.61 21.94 7.44
C LEU A 406 3.87 21.57 6.64
N THR A 407 5.00 21.46 7.34
CA THR A 407 6.20 20.81 6.79
C THR A 407 5.89 19.36 6.40
N GLU A 408 6.67 18.80 5.47
CA GLU A 408 6.48 17.42 5.03
C GLU A 408 6.58 16.44 6.22
N GLU A 409 7.53 16.68 7.13
CA GLU A 409 7.75 15.90 8.35
C GLU A 409 6.50 15.91 9.24
N SER A 410 5.96 17.10 9.51
CA SER A 410 4.78 17.26 10.36
C SER A 410 3.52 16.69 9.73
N THR A 411 3.38 16.77 8.41
CA THR A 411 2.25 16.16 7.67
C THR A 411 2.28 14.63 7.79
N ARG A 412 3.46 14.01 7.58
CA ARG A 412 3.64 12.56 7.70
C ARG A 412 3.35 12.06 9.11
N GLU A 413 3.87 12.77 10.11
CA GLU A 413 3.65 12.43 11.52
C GLU A 413 2.16 12.43 11.85
N GLN A 414 1.44 13.53 11.57
CA GLN A 414 0.02 13.62 11.91
C GLN A 414 -0.86 12.62 11.14
N ALA A 415 -0.50 12.29 9.89
CA ALA A 415 -1.21 11.29 9.09
C ALA A 415 -1.14 9.88 9.72
N GLY A 416 0.01 9.51 10.30
CA GLY A 416 0.22 8.18 10.90
C GLY A 416 -0.71 7.84 12.08
N ALA A 417 -1.23 8.84 12.79
CA ALA A 417 -2.20 8.65 13.88
C ALA A 417 -3.68 8.71 13.43
N GLY A 418 -3.92 8.86 12.12
CA GLY A 418 -5.26 8.95 11.55
C GLY A 418 -5.97 10.28 11.85
N LEU A 419 -5.23 11.35 12.14
CA LEU A 419 -5.80 12.68 12.41
C LEU A 419 -6.43 13.32 11.16
N SER A 420 -5.96 12.95 9.97
CA SER A 420 -6.56 13.32 8.68
C SER A 420 -7.95 12.71 8.45
N LEU A 421 -8.35 11.72 9.26
CA LEU A 421 -9.62 11.00 9.19
C LEU A 421 -10.57 11.34 10.34
N CYS A 422 -10.34 12.46 11.06
CA CYS A 422 -11.24 12.90 12.12
C CYS A 422 -12.63 13.22 11.56
N SER A 423 -13.66 12.76 12.27
CA SER A 423 -15.03 13.25 12.06
C SER A 423 -15.15 14.74 12.44
N PRO A 424 -16.19 15.45 11.96
CA PRO A 424 -16.43 16.84 12.37
C PRO A 424 -16.52 17.01 13.90
N GLN A 425 -17.12 16.05 14.62
CA GLN A 425 -17.22 16.13 16.08
C GLN A 425 -15.85 15.96 16.76
N GLU A 426 -15.03 15.02 16.29
CA GLU A 426 -13.68 14.81 16.81
C GLU A 426 -12.79 16.04 16.56
N PHE A 427 -12.99 16.70 15.42
CA PHE A 427 -12.27 17.92 15.09
C PHE A 427 -12.62 19.07 16.05
N GLU A 428 -13.91 19.25 16.39
CA GLU A 428 -14.33 20.24 17.39
C GLU A 428 -13.72 19.97 18.77
N VAL A 429 -13.65 18.70 19.17
CA VAL A 429 -13.01 18.30 20.44
C VAL A 429 -11.52 18.68 20.45
N LEU A 430 -10.78 18.33 19.40
CA LEU A 430 -9.36 18.69 19.27
C LEU A 430 -9.15 20.20 19.27
N HIS A 431 -9.98 20.96 18.55
CA HIS A 431 -9.84 22.41 18.48
C HIS A 431 -10.10 23.08 19.85
N ARG A 432 -11.07 22.56 20.61
CA ARG A 432 -11.33 23.00 22.00
C ARG A 432 -10.15 22.69 22.92
N LEU A 433 -9.59 21.48 22.84
CA LEU A 433 -8.43 21.07 23.63
C LEU A 433 -7.18 21.90 23.32
N ASN A 434 -6.89 22.12 22.03
CA ASN A 434 -5.82 23.01 21.58
C ASN A 434 -5.98 24.43 22.13
N SER A 435 -7.21 24.96 22.13
CA SER A 435 -7.48 26.31 22.64
C SER A 435 -7.25 26.40 24.15
N ALA A 436 -7.75 25.42 24.92
CA ALA A 436 -7.54 25.35 26.36
C ALA A 436 -6.06 25.19 26.74
N TYR A 437 -5.34 24.38 25.96
CA TYR A 437 -3.93 24.10 26.19
C TYR A 437 -3.04 25.30 25.90
N ASN A 438 -3.24 25.95 24.75
CA ASN A 438 -2.54 27.19 24.42
C ASN A 438 -2.82 28.29 25.45
N ALA A 439 -4.06 28.42 25.92
CA ALA A 439 -4.41 29.41 26.95
C ALA A 439 -3.69 29.16 28.28
N LYS A 440 -3.45 27.89 28.65
CA LYS A 440 -2.79 27.54 29.91
C LYS A 440 -1.27 27.61 29.82
N PHE A 441 -0.68 27.08 28.75
CA PHE A 441 0.77 26.86 28.66
C PHE A 441 1.50 27.83 27.71
N GLY A 442 0.79 28.48 26.78
CA GLY A 442 1.38 29.45 25.85
C GLY A 442 2.27 28.83 24.76
N PHE A 443 2.07 27.55 24.46
CA PHE A 443 2.72 26.79 23.40
C PHE A 443 1.84 25.59 22.97
N PRO A 444 2.05 25.02 21.77
CA PRO A 444 1.19 23.95 21.24
C PRO A 444 1.37 22.63 22.00
N PHE A 445 0.35 21.78 21.94
CA PHE A 445 0.43 20.40 22.43
C PHE A 445 1.25 19.55 21.48
N ILE A 446 2.24 18.84 22.01
CA ILE A 446 3.17 18.01 21.23
C ILE A 446 3.18 16.60 21.79
N VAL A 447 2.98 15.60 20.92
CA VAL A 447 3.14 14.19 21.22
C VAL A 447 3.80 13.48 20.04
N ALA A 448 4.69 12.53 20.32
CA ALA A 448 5.21 11.63 19.31
C ALA A 448 4.11 10.65 18.88
N VAL A 449 3.51 10.89 17.72
CA VAL A 449 2.28 10.23 17.23
C VAL A 449 2.47 8.77 16.77
N ARG A 450 3.70 8.32 16.49
CA ARG A 450 3.99 6.93 16.10
C ARG A 450 3.60 5.97 17.25
N GLY A 451 2.69 5.04 16.98
CA GLY A 451 2.14 4.10 17.98
C GLY A 451 0.88 4.60 18.72
N HIS A 452 0.38 5.79 18.38
CA HIS A 452 -0.86 6.33 18.94
C HIS A 452 -2.02 6.31 17.94
N THR A 453 -3.23 6.16 18.46
CA THR A 453 -4.48 6.41 17.72
C THR A 453 -5.01 7.80 18.06
N ARG A 454 -5.82 8.40 17.17
CA ARG A 454 -6.53 9.66 17.44
C ARG A 454 -7.26 9.73 18.79
N HIS A 455 -7.89 8.62 19.22
CA HIS A 455 -8.54 8.53 20.53
C HIS A 455 -7.55 8.55 21.70
N SER A 456 -6.44 7.82 21.57
CA SER A 456 -5.38 7.83 22.59
C SER A 456 -4.72 9.20 22.72
N ILE A 457 -4.60 9.94 21.62
CA ILE A 457 -4.07 11.32 21.61
C ILE A 457 -5.01 12.24 22.37
N MET A 458 -6.32 12.23 22.09
CA MET A 458 -7.30 13.05 22.83
C MET A 458 -7.28 12.74 24.33
N THR A 459 -7.19 11.47 24.71
CA THR A 459 -7.08 11.05 26.11
C THR A 459 -5.82 11.62 26.78
N LEU A 460 -4.68 11.51 26.11
CA LEU A 460 -3.41 12.07 26.60
C LEU A 460 -3.47 13.59 26.72
N PHE A 461 -4.16 14.24 25.78
CA PHE A 461 -4.36 15.68 25.76
C PHE A 461 -5.12 16.16 27.00
N GLU A 462 -6.23 15.50 27.33
CA GLU A 462 -7.02 15.79 28.53
C GLU A 462 -6.21 15.57 29.81
N GLN A 463 -5.43 14.49 29.88
CA GLN A 463 -4.57 14.21 31.03
C GLN A 463 -3.50 15.29 31.24
N ARG A 464 -2.80 15.69 30.17
CA ARG A 464 -1.70 16.66 30.23
C ARG A 464 -2.16 18.09 30.51
N LEU A 465 -3.43 18.42 30.23
CA LEU A 465 -4.02 19.68 30.68
C LEU A 465 -3.98 19.87 32.20
N HIS A 466 -3.83 18.81 33.00
CA HIS A 466 -3.72 18.90 34.46
C HIS A 466 -2.29 19.19 34.96
N ASN A 467 -1.27 19.12 34.10
CA ASN A 467 0.12 19.35 34.50
C ASN A 467 0.40 20.81 34.92
N SER A 468 1.47 21.01 35.70
CA SER A 468 2.03 22.34 35.94
C SER A 468 2.78 22.82 34.69
N PRO A 469 2.91 24.15 34.46
CA PRO A 469 3.61 24.66 33.28
C PRO A 469 5.04 24.14 33.12
N ASP A 470 5.79 23.98 34.21
CA ASP A 470 7.16 23.45 34.15
C ASP A 470 7.21 21.96 33.83
N ALA A 471 6.31 21.16 34.43
CA ALA A 471 6.20 19.74 34.13
C ALA A 471 5.79 19.52 32.67
N GLU A 472 4.86 20.34 32.16
CA GLU A 472 4.39 20.25 30.80
C GLU A 472 5.44 20.67 29.78
N ARG A 473 6.23 21.72 30.08
CA ARG A 473 7.36 22.12 29.26
C ARG A 473 8.37 20.98 29.12
N GLN A 474 8.70 20.33 30.22
CA GLN A 474 9.62 19.19 30.21
C GLN A 474 9.04 18.00 29.43
N GLU A 475 7.75 17.72 29.59
CA GLU A 475 7.09 16.66 28.83
C GLU A 475 7.06 16.96 27.32
N CYS A 476 6.78 18.20 26.91
CA CYS A 476 6.91 18.61 25.51
C CYS A 476 8.33 18.37 24.97
N LEU A 477 9.37 18.71 25.72
CA LEU A 477 10.75 18.42 25.32
C LEU A 477 10.99 16.91 25.17
N ASN A 478 10.54 16.09 26.12
CA ASN A 478 10.65 14.63 26.03
C ASN A 478 9.98 14.08 24.75
N GLN A 479 8.82 14.63 24.38
CA GLN A 479 8.11 14.26 23.16
C GLN A 479 8.87 14.73 21.90
N ILE A 480 9.42 15.94 21.91
CA ILE A 480 10.27 16.46 20.84
C ILE A 480 11.53 15.60 20.66
N TYR A 481 12.14 15.12 21.75
CA TYR A 481 13.30 14.22 21.66
C TYR A 481 12.93 12.89 20.98
N LYS A 482 11.76 12.32 21.29
CA LYS A 482 11.26 11.11 20.62
C LYS A 482 10.99 11.36 19.14
N ILE A 483 10.36 12.47 18.79
CA ILE A 483 10.11 12.88 17.41
C ILE A 483 11.43 13.02 16.64
N GLY A 484 12.40 13.75 17.22
CA GLY A 484 13.73 13.91 16.65
C GLY A 484 14.45 12.58 16.46
N ARG A 485 14.28 11.62 17.38
CA ARG A 485 14.83 10.26 17.23
C ARG A 485 14.22 9.55 16.02
N PHE A 486 12.89 9.56 15.88
CA PHE A 486 12.24 8.96 14.71
C PHE A 486 12.70 9.57 13.39
N ARG A 487 12.80 10.91 13.34
CA ARG A 487 13.30 11.62 12.16
C ARG A 487 14.75 11.28 11.83
N LEU A 488 15.61 11.11 12.85
CA LEU A 488 16.98 10.67 12.65
C LEU A 488 17.05 9.23 12.15
N ASP A 489 16.24 8.33 12.70
CA ASP A 489 16.17 6.93 12.25
C ASP A 489 15.71 6.81 10.80
N ASP A 490 14.84 7.72 10.34
CA ASP A 490 14.38 7.78 8.95
C ASP A 490 15.46 8.41 8.01
N LEU A 491 16.48 9.09 8.55
CA LEU A 491 17.50 9.83 7.77
C LEU A 491 18.90 9.19 7.79
N VAL A 492 19.31 8.59 8.91
CA VAL A 492 20.66 8.08 9.16
C VAL A 492 20.60 6.64 9.68
N ALA A 493 21.48 5.77 9.19
CA ALA A 493 21.63 4.40 9.68
C ALA A 493 23.01 4.17 10.32
N ASP A 494 23.08 3.26 11.30
CA ASP A 494 24.34 2.82 11.95
C ASP A 494 25.26 1.97 11.03
N ARG A 495 24.89 1.78 9.76
CA ARG A 495 25.67 0.96 8.81
C ARG A 495 27.05 1.58 8.60
N HIS A 496 28.10 0.76 8.59
CA HIS A 496 29.48 1.18 8.39
C HIS A 496 29.81 1.52 6.94
#